data_AF-A0A1G2U771-F1
#
_entry.id   AF-A0A1G2U771-F1
#
_cell.length_a   1.000
_cell.length_b   1.000
_cell.length_c   1.000
_cell.angle_alpha   90.00
_cell.angle_beta   90.00
_cell.angle_gamma   90.00
#
_symmetry.space_group_name_H-M   'P 1'
#
loop_
_entity.id
_entity.type
_entity.pdbx_description
1 polymer ?
#
loop_
_entity_poly.entity_id
_entity_poly.type
_entity_poly.pdbx_seq_one_letter_code
_entity_poly.pdbx_strand_id
1 'polypeptide(L)'
;MRIDEYLLKGLLIILASCFLYILMIFIHGMPLHDFNLWRLSILYRNVAEYHPDGSEFLVKKKYLGGPDEHGSGVCNYVVGEVRSAPRSKEEIQSAYSSHSIKSLSGFYRIPIEVLFMDEDNWPVESPWWEWEDEIKEQIKEATSTVYLVYIAIEGYPFLLDMRCDN
;
A
#
# COMPACT_ATOMS: atom_id res chain seq x y z
N MET A 1 2.11 42.98 36.86
CA MET A 1 1.68 41.57 36.69
C MET A 1 2.80 40.85 35.96
N ARG A 2 3.71 40.23 36.72
CA ARG A 2 4.92 39.57 36.20
C ARG A 2 4.48 38.18 35.74
N ILE A 3 4.02 38.07 34.48
CA ILE A 3 3.80 36.75 33.88
C ILE A 3 5.14 36.03 33.98
N ASP A 4 5.14 35.00 34.81
CA ASP A 4 6.32 34.44 35.44
C ASP A 4 7.35 33.98 34.41
N GLU A 5 8.61 34.30 34.66
CA GLU A 5 9.77 33.84 33.88
C GLU A 5 9.73 32.31 33.63
N TYR A 6 9.12 31.57 34.56
CA TYR A 6 8.85 30.14 34.47
C TYR A 6 7.80 29.75 33.42
N LEU A 7 6.73 30.53 33.25
CA LEU A 7 5.73 30.32 32.20
C LEU A 7 6.35 30.52 30.81
N LEU A 8 7.21 31.54 30.66
CA LEU A 8 7.90 31.78 29.39
C LEU A 8 8.89 30.65 29.06
N LYS A 9 9.68 30.19 30.04
CA LYS A 9 10.59 29.05 29.87
C LYS A 9 9.84 27.76 29.52
N GLY A 10 8.72 27.50 30.20
CA GLY A 10 7.86 26.35 29.90
C GLY A 10 7.31 26.38 28.47
N LEU A 11 6.81 27.54 28.03
CA LEU A 11 6.31 27.74 26.67
C LEU A 11 7.40 27.51 25.62
N LEU A 12 8.62 28.03 25.86
CA LEU A 12 9.75 27.85 24.95
C LEU A 12 10.16 26.38 24.83
N ILE A 13 10.17 25.63 25.93
CA ILE A 13 10.49 24.19 25.91
C ILE A 13 9.44 23.42 25.12
N ILE A 14 8.15 23.72 25.31
CA ILE A 14 7.06 23.09 24.56
C ILE A 14 7.19 23.40 23.08
N LEU A 15 7.40 24.66 22.71
CA LEU A 15 7.58 25.08 21.31
C LEU A 15 8.79 24.41 20.66
N ALA A 16 9.93 24.36 21.35
CA ALA A 16 11.13 23.69 20.86
C ALA A 16 10.91 22.18 20.70
N SER A 17 10.18 21.54 21.61
CA SER A 17 9.85 20.11 21.53
C SER A 17 8.90 19.81 20.37
N CYS A 18 7.86 20.64 20.18
CA CYS A 18 6.97 20.54 19.02
C CYS A 18 7.73 20.75 17.71
N PHE A 19 8.64 21.73 17.67
CA PHE A 19 9.46 22.00 16.50
C PHE A 19 10.39 20.83 16.17
N LEU A 20 11.09 20.27 17.16
CA LEU A 20 11.93 19.07 16.97
C LEU A 20 11.12 17.86 16.51
N TYR A 21 9.93 17.65 17.07
CA TYR A 21 9.02 16.58 16.66
C TYR A 21 8.59 16.74 15.19
N ILE A 22 8.20 17.96 14.81
CA ILE A 22 7.86 18.30 13.42
C ILE A 22 9.09 18.08 12.52
N LEU A 23 10.28 18.50 12.94
CA LEU A 23 11.52 18.31 12.18
C LEU A 23 11.83 16.82 11.96
N MET A 24 11.64 15.97 12.98
CA MET A 24 11.82 14.52 12.83
C MET A 24 10.85 13.91 11.82
N ILE A 25 9.59 14.36 11.80
CA ILE A 25 8.60 13.96 10.79
C ILE A 25 9.10 14.32 9.38
N PHE A 26 9.73 15.49 9.21
CA PHE A 26 10.29 15.88 7.91
C PHE A 26 11.57 15.10 7.56
N ILE A 27 12.47 14.83 8.52
CA ILE A 27 13.76 14.19 8.22
C ILE A 27 13.58 12.71 7.90
N HIS A 28 12.76 11.98 8.65
CA HIS A 28 12.68 10.52 8.56
C HIS A 28 11.58 9.99 7.62
N GLY A 29 10.96 10.86 6.83
CA GLY A 29 9.75 10.51 6.07
C GLY A 29 8.52 10.53 6.97
N MET A 30 7.37 10.86 6.38
CA MET A 30 6.17 11.01 7.18
C MET A 30 5.70 9.66 7.72
N PRO A 31 5.33 9.55 9.02
CA PRO A 31 4.57 8.41 9.55
C PRO A 31 3.23 8.22 8.84
N LEU A 32 2.85 9.16 7.97
CA LEU A 32 1.66 9.09 7.12
C LEU A 32 1.75 7.99 6.06
N HIS A 33 2.93 7.73 5.49
CA HIS A 33 3.09 6.67 4.48
C HIS A 33 2.88 5.29 5.11
N ASP A 34 3.60 5.02 6.19
CA ASP A 34 3.43 3.82 7.02
C ASP A 34 2.01 3.69 7.54
N PHE A 35 1.39 4.79 7.97
CA PHE A 35 0.02 4.80 8.43
C PHE A 35 -0.97 4.45 7.31
N ASN A 36 -0.76 4.96 6.09
CA ASN A 36 -1.58 4.64 4.92
C ASN A 36 -1.43 3.15 4.55
N LEU A 37 -0.20 2.62 4.49
CA LEU A 37 0.06 1.20 4.28
C LEU A 37 -0.53 0.32 5.38
N TRP A 38 -0.44 0.74 6.64
CA TRP A 38 -1.03 0.04 7.77
C TRP A 38 -2.56 0.01 7.67
N ARG A 39 -3.20 1.14 7.37
CA ARG A 39 -4.66 1.21 7.14
C ARG A 39 -5.09 0.34 5.98
N LEU A 40 -4.35 0.39 4.86
CA LEU A 40 -4.63 -0.42 3.68
C LEU A 40 -4.48 -1.91 4.00
N SER A 41 -3.47 -2.27 4.78
CA SER A 41 -3.24 -3.65 5.24
C SER A 41 -4.37 -4.19 6.13
N ILE A 42 -4.98 -3.34 6.97
CA ILE A 42 -6.17 -3.71 7.73
C ILE A 42 -7.35 -3.94 6.80
N LEU A 43 -7.58 -3.03 5.86
CA LEU A 43 -8.69 -3.14 4.89
C LEU A 43 -8.54 -4.37 3.99
N TYR A 44 -7.31 -4.71 3.61
CA TYR A 44 -7.01 -5.87 2.78
C TYR A 44 -7.48 -7.18 3.39
N ARG A 45 -7.59 -7.28 4.73
CA ARG A 45 -8.13 -8.50 5.38
C ARG A 45 -9.53 -8.87 4.89
N ASN A 46 -10.30 -7.89 4.44
CA ASN A 46 -11.64 -8.11 3.88
C ASN A 46 -11.61 -8.70 2.46
N VAL A 47 -10.47 -8.64 1.76
CA VAL A 47 -10.31 -9.26 0.43
C VAL A 47 -10.38 -10.79 0.53
N ALA A 48 -10.05 -11.35 1.70
CA ALA A 48 -10.04 -12.79 1.94
C ALA A 48 -11.41 -13.46 1.72
N GLU A 49 -12.50 -12.71 1.87
CA GLU A 49 -13.87 -13.19 1.61
C GLU A 49 -14.12 -13.54 0.13
N TYR A 50 -13.35 -12.94 -0.79
CA TYR A 50 -13.54 -13.09 -2.23
C TYR A 50 -12.56 -14.06 -2.89
N HIS A 51 -11.68 -14.71 -2.11
CA HIS A 51 -10.76 -15.69 -2.66
C HIS A 51 -11.53 -16.90 -3.21
N PRO A 52 -11.24 -17.34 -4.46
CA PRO A 52 -11.90 -18.49 -5.04
C PRO A 52 -11.52 -19.77 -4.29
N ASP A 53 -12.43 -20.75 -4.29
CA ASP A 53 -12.20 -22.05 -3.65
C ASP A 53 -10.95 -22.74 -4.20
N GLY A 54 -10.13 -23.29 -3.30
CA GLY A 54 -8.85 -23.91 -3.64
C GLY A 54 -7.73 -22.92 -3.93
N SER A 55 -7.93 -21.63 -3.64
CA SER A 55 -6.86 -20.64 -3.72
C SER A 55 -5.87 -20.76 -2.57
N GLU A 56 -4.60 -20.98 -2.90
CA GLU A 56 -3.51 -21.08 -1.94
C GLU A 56 -2.75 -19.75 -1.83
N PHE A 57 -2.36 -19.39 -0.60
CA PHE A 57 -1.54 -18.22 -0.33
C PHE A 57 -0.08 -18.54 -0.59
N LEU A 58 0.61 -17.71 -1.36
CA LEU A 58 2.05 -17.84 -1.60
C LEU A 58 2.82 -16.76 -0.83
N VAL A 59 2.55 -15.50 -1.12
CA VAL A 59 3.25 -14.38 -0.48
C VAL A 59 2.37 -13.16 -0.31
N LYS A 60 2.65 -12.37 0.74
CA LYS A 60 2.02 -11.09 1.00
C LYS A 60 3.05 -9.99 0.84
N LYS A 61 2.68 -8.93 0.14
CA LYS A 61 3.54 -7.78 -0.08
C LYS A 61 2.81 -6.46 0.18
N LYS A 62 3.62 -5.45 0.50
CA LYS A 62 3.22 -4.06 0.60
C LYS A 62 4.21 -3.26 -0.22
N TYR A 63 3.74 -2.20 -0.81
CA TYR A 63 4.54 -1.37 -1.68
C TYR A 63 4.09 0.08 -1.59
N LEU A 64 5.08 0.95 -1.53
CA LEU A 64 4.96 2.38 -1.71
C LEU A 64 5.80 2.72 -2.94
N GLY A 65 5.17 3.33 -3.94
CA GLY A 65 5.90 3.90 -5.07
C GLY A 65 5.44 5.31 -5.35
N GLY A 66 6.18 6.03 -6.19
CA GLY A 66 5.73 7.35 -6.65
C GLY A 66 6.60 7.94 -7.76
N PRO A 67 6.73 9.28 -7.82
CA PRO A 67 7.32 9.97 -8.96
C PRO A 67 8.76 9.56 -9.27
N ASP A 68 9.57 9.41 -8.22
CA ASP A 68 11.01 9.17 -8.37
C ASP A 68 11.33 7.71 -8.76
N GLU A 69 10.45 6.77 -8.44
CA GLU A 69 10.67 5.34 -8.70
C GLU A 69 9.92 4.84 -9.95
N HIS A 70 8.70 5.33 -10.20
CA HIS A 70 7.81 4.78 -11.22
C HIS A 70 7.12 5.84 -12.10
N GLY A 71 7.50 7.12 -11.96
CA GLY A 71 7.00 8.20 -12.81
C GLY A 71 5.54 8.59 -12.55
N SER A 72 4.91 8.05 -11.50
CA SER A 72 3.56 8.43 -11.09
C SER A 72 3.56 9.86 -10.54
N GLY A 73 2.58 10.68 -10.89
CA GLY A 73 2.45 12.04 -10.33
C GLY A 73 2.02 12.07 -8.85
N VAL A 74 1.79 10.92 -8.25
CA VAL A 74 1.24 10.70 -6.90
C VAL A 74 1.99 9.57 -6.19
N CYS A 75 1.82 9.44 -4.87
CA CYS A 75 2.27 8.23 -4.18
C CYS A 75 1.22 7.13 -4.32
N ASN A 76 1.63 5.95 -4.77
CA ASN A 76 0.81 4.75 -4.87
C ASN A 76 1.08 3.83 -3.69
N TYR A 77 0.03 3.56 -2.90
CA TYR A 77 0.10 2.61 -1.79
C TYR A 77 -0.61 1.33 -2.20
N VAL A 78 0.12 0.23 -2.20
CA VAL A 78 -0.40 -1.07 -2.62
C VAL A 78 -0.20 -2.11 -1.52
N VAL A 79 -1.25 -2.91 -1.28
CA VAL A 79 -1.16 -4.12 -0.47
C VAL A 79 -1.80 -5.25 -1.26
N GLY A 80 -1.08 -6.37 -1.38
CA GLY A 80 -1.53 -7.50 -2.17
C GLY A 80 -0.98 -8.83 -1.68
N GLU A 81 -1.56 -9.89 -2.23
CA GLU A 81 -1.13 -11.26 -2.05
C GLU A 81 -0.99 -11.94 -3.40
N VAL A 82 0.10 -12.68 -3.56
CA VAL A 82 0.24 -13.62 -4.67
C VAL A 82 -0.36 -14.94 -4.24
N ARG A 83 -1.18 -15.48 -5.10
CA ARG A 83 -1.93 -16.70 -4.85
C ARG A 83 -1.87 -17.61 -6.06
N SER A 84 -2.06 -18.91 -5.83
CA SER A 84 -2.29 -19.90 -6.88
C SER A 84 -3.69 -20.48 -6.73
N ALA A 85 -4.36 -20.80 -7.84
CA ALA A 85 -5.65 -21.48 -7.79
C ALA A 85 -5.83 -22.42 -9.00
N PRO A 86 -6.48 -23.59 -8.83
CA PRO A 86 -6.80 -24.52 -9.91
C PRO A 86 -8.03 -24.05 -10.71
N ARG A 87 -8.07 -22.77 -11.08
CA ARG A 87 -9.19 -22.09 -11.76
C ARG A 87 -8.70 -21.38 -13.00
N SER A 88 -9.59 -21.17 -13.96
CA SER A 88 -9.26 -20.38 -15.15
C SER A 88 -9.07 -18.91 -14.78
N LYS A 89 -8.35 -18.16 -15.62
CA LYS A 89 -8.15 -16.72 -15.42
C LYS A 89 -9.49 -15.97 -15.38
N GLU A 90 -10.42 -16.35 -16.24
CA GLU A 90 -11.74 -15.74 -16.33
C GLU A 90 -12.57 -15.99 -15.06
N GLU A 91 -12.50 -17.20 -14.49
CA GLU A 91 -13.14 -17.52 -13.22
C GLU A 91 -12.56 -16.69 -12.08
N ILE A 92 -11.23 -16.58 -12.01
CA ILE A 92 -10.53 -15.79 -11.00
C ILE A 92 -10.92 -14.31 -11.16
N GLN A 93 -10.84 -13.74 -12.37
CA GLN A 93 -11.19 -12.35 -12.62
C GLN A 93 -12.64 -12.06 -12.24
N SER A 94 -13.56 -12.96 -12.59
CA SER A 94 -14.98 -12.84 -12.26
C SER A 94 -15.25 -12.88 -10.76
N ALA A 95 -14.39 -13.54 -9.95
CA ALA A 95 -14.53 -13.56 -8.50
C ALA A 95 -14.31 -12.16 -7.87
N TYR A 96 -13.48 -11.31 -8.47
CA TYR A 96 -13.12 -10.01 -7.92
C TYR A 96 -13.74 -8.80 -8.65
N SER A 97 -14.09 -8.93 -9.94
CA SER A 97 -14.43 -7.80 -10.83
C SER A 97 -15.60 -6.91 -10.37
N SER A 98 -16.50 -7.43 -9.54
CA SER A 98 -17.65 -6.69 -9.00
C SER A 98 -17.48 -6.26 -7.53
N HIS A 99 -16.34 -6.58 -6.92
CA HIS A 99 -16.10 -6.40 -5.50
C HIS A 99 -15.19 -5.19 -5.22
N SER A 100 -15.48 -4.53 -4.11
CA SER A 100 -14.71 -3.39 -3.62
C SER A 100 -14.78 -3.31 -2.10
N ILE A 101 -13.66 -2.93 -1.50
CA ILE A 101 -13.55 -2.79 -0.05
C ILE A 101 -14.00 -1.41 0.37
N LYS A 102 -14.87 -1.34 1.37
CA LYS A 102 -15.28 -0.06 1.95
C LYS A 102 -14.11 0.57 2.70
N SER A 103 -13.79 1.82 2.41
CA SER A 103 -12.79 2.59 3.17
C SER A 103 -13.19 2.73 4.64
N LEU A 104 -12.21 2.99 5.52
CA LEU A 104 -12.46 3.18 6.96
C LEU A 104 -13.44 4.33 7.27
N SER A 105 -13.46 5.38 6.45
CA SER A 105 -14.40 6.49 6.57
C SER A 105 -15.76 6.17 5.93
N GLY A 106 -15.82 5.17 5.05
CA GLY A 106 -17.02 4.72 4.37
C GLY A 106 -17.48 5.55 3.18
N PHE A 107 -16.76 6.63 2.85
CA PHE A 107 -17.14 7.56 1.78
C PHE A 107 -16.73 7.11 0.39
N TYR A 108 -15.68 6.29 0.28
CA TYR A 108 -15.21 5.72 -0.98
C TYR A 108 -15.02 4.21 -0.86
N ARG A 109 -15.04 3.53 -2.01
CA ARG A 109 -14.77 2.10 -2.13
C ARG A 109 -13.47 1.92 -2.90
N ILE A 110 -12.68 0.95 -2.47
CA ILE A 110 -11.38 0.63 -3.05
C ILE A 110 -11.58 -0.62 -3.91
N PRO A 111 -11.33 -0.55 -5.23
CA PRO A 111 -11.48 -1.71 -6.10
C PRO A 111 -10.48 -2.81 -5.70
N ILE A 112 -10.86 -4.06 -5.96
CA ILE A 112 -9.94 -5.18 -5.87
C ILE A 112 -9.47 -5.49 -7.28
N GLU A 113 -8.16 -5.45 -7.47
CA GLU A 113 -7.52 -5.66 -8.76
C GLU A 113 -6.79 -7.00 -8.78
N VAL A 114 -6.75 -7.60 -9.97
CA VAL A 114 -6.14 -8.91 -10.21
C VAL A 114 -5.26 -8.81 -11.45
N LEU A 115 -4.04 -9.34 -11.34
CA LEU A 115 -3.10 -9.43 -12.43
C LEU A 115 -2.49 -10.83 -12.47
N PHE A 116 -2.31 -11.39 -13.66
CA PHE A 116 -1.83 -12.76 -13.85
C PHE A 116 -0.34 -12.78 -14.15
N MET A 117 0.39 -13.71 -13.52
CA MET A 117 1.87 -13.74 -13.57
C MET A 117 2.44 -14.19 -14.92
N ASP A 118 1.62 -14.80 -15.77
CA ASP A 118 1.97 -15.23 -17.12
C ASP A 118 1.64 -14.17 -18.19
N GLU A 119 1.19 -12.98 -17.80
CA GLU A 119 0.92 -11.86 -18.71
C GLU A 119 2.06 -10.84 -18.70
N ASP A 120 2.47 -10.39 -19.90
CA ASP A 120 3.56 -9.43 -20.07
C ASP A 120 3.09 -7.96 -19.92
N ASN A 121 1.79 -7.72 -19.78
CA ASN A 121 1.18 -6.39 -19.79
C ASN A 121 0.88 -5.88 -18.37
N TRP A 122 1.93 -5.72 -17.56
CA TRP A 122 1.81 -5.09 -16.26
C TRP A 122 1.78 -3.56 -16.39
N PRO A 123 0.95 -2.85 -15.60
CA PRO A 123 1.04 -1.39 -15.51
C PRO A 123 2.47 -0.94 -15.21
N VAL A 124 2.91 0.18 -15.77
CA VAL A 124 4.24 0.74 -15.50
C VAL A 124 4.42 1.05 -14.01
N GLU A 125 3.35 1.48 -13.36
CA GLU A 125 3.29 1.78 -11.93
C GLU A 125 3.02 0.54 -11.06
N SER A 126 3.09 -0.66 -11.64
CA SER A 126 2.83 -1.90 -10.92
C SER A 126 3.93 -2.18 -9.90
N PRO A 127 3.58 -2.62 -8.67
CA PRO A 127 4.55 -3.09 -7.70
C PRO A 127 5.30 -4.36 -8.15
N TRP A 128 4.79 -5.03 -9.20
CA TRP A 128 5.37 -6.25 -9.73
C TRP A 128 6.83 -6.11 -10.12
N TRP A 129 7.23 -4.99 -10.70
CA TRP A 129 8.59 -4.76 -11.19
C TRP A 129 9.65 -4.88 -10.09
N GLU A 130 9.30 -4.53 -8.86
CA GLU A 130 10.20 -4.65 -7.72
C GLU A 130 10.18 -6.05 -7.10
N TRP A 131 9.03 -6.74 -7.14
CA TRP A 131 8.86 -8.03 -6.48
C TRP A 131 9.16 -9.24 -7.36
N GLU A 132 9.34 -9.02 -8.67
CA GLU A 132 9.41 -10.07 -9.67
C GLU A 132 10.46 -11.13 -9.34
N ASP A 133 11.68 -10.72 -8.99
CA ASP A 133 12.78 -11.65 -8.72
C ASP A 133 12.52 -12.52 -7.49
N GLU A 134 11.97 -11.93 -6.43
CA GLU A 134 11.66 -12.66 -5.20
C GLU A 134 10.49 -13.64 -5.37
N ILE A 135 9.49 -13.25 -6.18
CA ILE A 135 8.28 -14.05 -6.38
C ILE A 135 8.54 -15.16 -7.39
N LYS A 136 9.35 -14.91 -8.43
CA LYS A 136 9.74 -15.90 -9.44
C LYS A 136 10.29 -17.18 -8.83
N GLU A 137 11.08 -17.09 -7.76
CA GLU A 137 11.60 -18.27 -7.07
C GLU A 137 10.50 -19.07 -6.36
N GLN A 138 9.50 -18.39 -5.79
CA GLN A 138 8.41 -19.02 -5.04
C GLN A 138 7.36 -19.66 -5.94
N ILE A 139 7.22 -19.17 -7.18
CA ILE A 139 6.20 -19.65 -8.14
C ILE A 139 6.72 -20.72 -9.11
N LYS A 140 8.03 -21.02 -9.10
CA LYS A 140 8.66 -21.99 -10.02
C LYS A 140 8.01 -23.38 -10.02
N GLU A 141 7.41 -23.78 -8.91
CA GLU A 141 6.77 -25.09 -8.74
C GLU A 141 5.24 -25.03 -8.85
N ALA A 142 4.65 -23.85 -9.09
CA ALA A 142 3.21 -23.71 -9.17
C ALA A 142 2.67 -24.36 -10.47
N THR A 143 1.90 -25.43 -10.34
CA THR A 143 1.22 -26.10 -11.46
C THR A 143 -0.15 -25.49 -11.78
N SER A 144 -0.55 -24.47 -11.02
CA SER A 144 -1.87 -23.84 -11.05
C SER A 144 -1.74 -22.37 -11.51
N THR A 145 -2.86 -21.74 -11.85
CA THR A 145 -2.89 -20.33 -12.26
C THR A 145 -2.39 -19.45 -11.11
N VAL A 146 -1.31 -18.70 -11.34
CA VAL A 146 -0.73 -17.78 -10.36
C VAL A 146 -1.14 -16.35 -10.68
N TYR A 147 -1.61 -15.63 -9.67
CA TYR A 147 -2.09 -14.26 -9.82
C TYR A 147 -1.76 -13.41 -8.59
N LEU A 148 -1.59 -12.11 -8.81
CA LEU A 148 -1.56 -11.09 -7.78
C LEU A 148 -2.98 -10.57 -7.59
N VAL A 149 -3.46 -10.55 -6.36
CA VAL A 149 -4.68 -9.83 -5.98
C VAL A 149 -4.32 -8.72 -5.01
N TYR A 150 -4.66 -7.48 -5.35
CA TYR A 150 -4.24 -6.31 -4.58
C TYR A 150 -5.34 -5.27 -4.48
N ILE A 151 -5.14 -4.34 -3.55
CA ILE A 151 -5.87 -3.08 -3.48
C ILE A 151 -4.86 -1.95 -3.48
N ALA A 152 -5.22 -0.85 -4.15
CA ALA A 152 -4.38 0.33 -4.25
C ALA A 152 -5.15 1.57 -3.81
N ILE A 153 -4.45 2.52 -3.19
CA ILE A 153 -4.94 3.89 -3.03
C ILE A 153 -3.85 4.85 -3.49
N GLU A 154 -4.27 5.90 -4.19
CA GLU A 154 -3.42 7.04 -4.47
C GLU A 154 -3.42 7.96 -3.25
N GLY A 155 -2.26 8.49 -2.89
CA GLY A 155 -2.15 9.61 -1.97
C GLY A 155 -1.41 10.75 -2.64
N TYR A 156 -2.00 11.93 -2.54
CA TYR A 156 -1.29 13.15 -2.91
C TYR A 156 -0.14 13.39 -1.93
N PRO A 157 1.04 13.77 -2.41
CA PRO A 157 2.16 14.13 -1.55
C PRO A 157 1.74 15.30 -0.66
N PHE A 158 1.53 15.02 0.62
CA PHE A 158 1.18 16.04 1.61
C PHE A 158 2.39 16.97 1.76
N LEU A 159 2.17 18.29 1.65
CA LEU A 159 3.23 19.31 1.70
C LEU A 159 4.32 19.17 0.64
N LEU A 160 4.02 18.61 -0.54
CA LEU A 160 5.01 18.37 -1.61
C LEU A 160 6.15 17.45 -1.17
N ASP A 161 5.92 16.58 -0.18
CA ASP A 161 6.88 15.52 0.13
C ASP A 161 6.89 14.53 -1.03
N MET A 162 7.85 14.70 -1.95
CA MET A 162 8.01 13.87 -3.15
C MET A 162 8.63 12.51 -2.86
N ARG A 163 9.04 12.28 -1.60
CA ARG A 163 9.57 11.01 -1.12
C ARG A 163 8.41 10.02 -0.95
N CYS A 164 8.12 9.33 -2.05
CA CYS A 164 7.28 8.14 -2.08
C CYS A 164 8.19 6.92 -2.29
N ASP A 165 9.26 6.85 -1.50
CA ASP A 165 10.32 5.84 -1.59
C ASP A 165 10.11 4.74 -0.54
N ASN A 166 10.36 3.49 -0.94
CA ASN A 166 10.10 2.28 -0.17
C ASN A 166 11.21 1.96 0.86
#